data_AF-A0A517WDP3-F1
#
_entry.id   AF-A0A517WDP3-F1
#
_cell.length_a   1.000
_cell.length_b   1.000
_cell.length_c   1.000
_cell.angle_alpha   90.00
_cell.angle_beta   90.00
_cell.angle_gamma   90.00
#
_symmetry.space_group_name_H-M   'P 1'
#
loop_
_entity.id
_entity.type
_entity.pdbx_description
1 polymer ?
#
loop_
_entity_poly.entity_id
_entity_poly.type
_entity_poly.pdbx_seq_one_letter_code
_entity_poly.pdbx_strand_id
1 'polypeptide(L)'
;MRTLCFCFLMLVQLTVSVSPLMAEEEPSAARGYQLLTEKTYLPPDFDQSVFDDLWKVWPEDQRKQAEAATQAERRQMIFDYYGIMQKPESESSPLGYVVTNEQKWVMNCFACHSGNVAGQVIPGAPNSHIGLHTLTEDVSKIKLQQLKKLSHLDLAAVGMPLGTTHGTTNAVIFGVVLDSLRDGEMNFDKTRPIPELLHHDMDPPAWWNVKRKSKIYSDAFMTKNHRVLMQFILIPRNNARQVKQWEADFANILAYIESLEPPRYRWPVDEQLAARGRVIFDQNCARCHGTYGENPSYPEKVIPLAELKTDPVRHQSLPPAYRAALNESWLSRYGKDPVIEAPAGYVAPPLDGIWASAPYFHNGSVPTLWHVLHPEARPQVWKRTVDGYDVNRVGLEIKSLPELPAKLSTVERRRHFDTTKFGKSATGHDYPNDLNEAEKQAVLEYLKTL
;
A
#
# COMPACT_ATOMS: atom_id res chain seq x y z
N MET A 1 45.37 -47.00 73.32
CA MET A 1 45.55 -45.64 72.74
C MET A 1 46.27 -45.78 71.40
N ARG A 2 45.54 -45.71 70.29
CA ARG A 2 46.10 -45.59 68.93
C ARG A 2 45.23 -44.64 68.13
N THR A 3 45.89 -43.62 67.61
CA THR A 3 45.41 -42.45 66.87
C THR A 3 44.92 -42.86 65.49
N LEU A 4 43.75 -42.38 65.05
CA LEU A 4 43.31 -42.45 63.65
C LEU A 4 43.15 -41.04 63.09
N CYS A 5 43.87 -40.82 61.99
CA CYS A 5 43.95 -39.61 61.19
C CYS A 5 42.71 -39.52 60.27
N PHE A 6 42.00 -38.39 60.26
CA PHE A 6 40.92 -38.13 59.30
C PHE A 6 41.42 -37.16 58.23
N CYS A 7 41.57 -37.65 57.01
CA CYS A 7 41.79 -36.84 55.81
C CYS A 7 40.51 -36.09 55.42
N PHE A 8 40.61 -34.77 55.27
CA PHE A 8 39.57 -33.93 54.67
C PHE A 8 39.76 -33.89 53.15
N LEU A 9 38.83 -34.44 52.38
CA LEU A 9 38.75 -34.23 50.93
C LEU A 9 37.91 -32.98 50.64
N MET A 10 38.53 -31.96 50.05
CA MET A 10 37.83 -30.81 49.47
C MET A 10 37.22 -31.21 48.12
N LEU A 11 35.89 -31.20 48.02
CA LEU A 11 35.18 -31.23 46.73
C LEU A 11 35.13 -29.81 46.14
N VAL A 12 35.75 -29.63 44.97
CA VAL A 12 35.60 -28.43 44.14
C VAL A 12 34.36 -28.58 43.28
N GLN A 13 33.31 -27.79 43.54
CA GLN A 13 32.16 -27.68 42.65
C GLN A 13 32.51 -26.77 41.46
N LEU A 14 32.62 -27.35 40.27
CA LEU A 14 32.62 -26.61 39.01
C LEU A 14 31.18 -26.17 38.68
N THR A 15 30.88 -24.90 38.91
CA THR A 15 29.65 -24.26 38.40
C THR A 15 29.84 -23.93 36.92
N VAL A 16 29.24 -24.73 36.04
CA VAL A 16 29.10 -24.40 34.61
C VAL A 16 28.06 -23.28 34.50
N SER A 17 28.52 -22.07 34.22
CA SER A 17 27.64 -20.93 33.94
C SER A 17 27.08 -21.12 32.52
N VAL A 18 25.84 -21.59 32.42
CA VAL A 18 25.10 -21.60 31.16
C VAL A 18 24.59 -20.19 30.95
N SER A 19 25.27 -19.42 30.11
CA SER A 19 24.72 -18.17 29.58
C SER A 19 23.38 -18.49 28.89
N PRO A 20 22.26 -17.84 29.25
CA PRO A 20 21.04 -18.02 28.49
C PRO A 20 21.32 -17.53 27.07
N LEU A 21 21.09 -18.39 26.07
CA LEU A 21 20.86 -17.91 24.70
C LEU A 21 19.81 -16.80 24.82
N MET A 22 20.14 -15.60 24.37
CA MET A 22 19.12 -14.55 24.26
C MET A 22 18.03 -15.09 23.35
N ALA A 23 16.85 -15.36 23.91
CA ALA A 23 15.68 -15.63 23.11
C ALA A 23 15.50 -14.43 22.18
N GLU A 24 15.30 -14.69 20.89
CA GLU A 24 14.92 -13.64 19.93
C GLU A 24 13.67 -12.95 20.49
N GLU A 25 13.74 -11.63 20.71
CA GLU A 25 12.58 -10.88 21.18
C GLU A 25 11.44 -11.00 20.15
N GLU A 26 10.26 -11.37 20.63
CA GLU A 26 9.06 -11.45 19.80
C GLU A 26 8.79 -10.10 19.10
N PRO A 27 8.42 -10.09 17.81
CA PRO A 27 8.13 -8.86 17.08
C PRO A 27 7.05 -8.00 17.76
N SER A 28 7.29 -6.69 17.82
CA SER A 28 6.44 -5.70 18.47
C SER A 28 5.84 -4.71 17.47
N ALA A 29 4.51 -4.55 17.51
CA ALA A 29 3.78 -3.58 16.69
C ALA A 29 4.21 -2.13 16.95
N ALA A 30 4.43 -1.75 18.22
CA ALA A 30 4.90 -0.42 18.57
C ALA A 30 6.28 -0.14 17.97
N ARG A 31 7.17 -1.14 18.00
CA ARG A 31 8.49 -1.04 17.38
C ARG A 31 8.38 -0.94 15.86
N GLY A 32 7.48 -1.69 15.23
CA GLY A 32 7.21 -1.61 13.80
C GLY A 32 6.79 -0.22 13.34
N TYR A 33 5.85 0.42 14.05
CA TYR A 33 5.44 1.79 13.77
C TYR A 33 6.59 2.78 13.89
N GLN A 34 7.39 2.65 14.96
CA GLN A 34 8.57 3.49 15.18
C GLN A 34 9.58 3.34 14.02
N LEU A 35 9.89 2.10 13.63
CA LEU A 35 10.81 1.84 12.53
C LEU A 35 10.32 2.45 11.20
N LEU A 36 9.03 2.33 10.87
CA LEU A 36 8.44 2.95 9.69
C LEU A 36 8.55 4.48 9.69
N THR A 37 8.45 5.11 10.85
CA THR A 37 8.29 6.56 10.97
C THR A 37 9.55 7.30 11.39
N GLU A 38 10.60 6.58 11.80
CA GLU A 38 11.86 7.16 12.30
C GLU A 38 13.12 6.60 11.62
N LYS A 39 13.10 5.37 11.08
CA LYS A 39 14.29 4.76 10.46
C LYS A 39 14.27 4.89 8.95
N THR A 40 15.41 5.29 8.37
CA THR A 40 15.58 5.43 6.92
C THR A 40 16.14 4.14 6.31
N TYR A 41 15.41 3.52 5.40
CA TYR A 41 15.87 2.37 4.62
C TYR A 41 16.28 2.74 3.18
N LEU A 42 15.96 3.97 2.77
CA LEU A 42 16.22 4.53 1.45
C LEU A 42 17.09 5.79 1.55
N PRO A 43 17.82 6.17 0.49
CA PRO A 43 18.40 7.49 0.38
C PRO A 43 17.27 8.54 0.22
N PRO A 44 17.55 9.81 0.56
CA PRO A 44 16.54 10.84 0.47
C PRO A 44 16.12 11.14 -0.97
N ASP A 45 14.83 11.40 -1.13
CA ASP A 45 14.25 11.81 -2.40
C ASP A 45 14.54 13.27 -2.67
N PHE A 46 14.51 14.11 -1.63
CA PHE A 46 14.81 15.54 -1.71
C PHE A 46 15.17 16.08 -0.32
N ASP A 47 15.44 17.38 -0.24
CA ASP A 47 15.66 18.08 1.02
C ASP A 47 14.64 19.20 1.22
N GLN A 48 14.61 19.78 2.43
CA GLN A 48 13.63 20.80 2.79
C GLN A 48 13.63 22.00 1.85
N SER A 49 14.80 22.42 1.37
CA SER A 49 14.91 23.53 0.40
C SER A 49 14.30 23.20 -0.97
N VAL A 50 14.32 21.94 -1.40
CA VAL A 50 13.57 21.52 -2.60
C VAL A 50 12.07 21.50 -2.29
N PHE A 51 11.67 20.95 -1.14
CA PHE A 51 10.27 20.89 -0.71
C PHE A 51 9.63 22.29 -0.67
N ASP A 52 10.30 23.26 -0.03
CA ASP A 52 9.81 24.63 0.16
C ASP A 52 9.62 25.39 -1.16
N ASP A 53 10.25 24.91 -2.24
CA ASP A 53 10.22 25.51 -3.57
C ASP A 53 9.30 24.77 -4.56
N LEU A 54 8.70 23.63 -4.19
CA LEU A 54 7.87 22.81 -5.09
C LEU A 54 6.73 23.60 -5.75
N TRP A 55 6.13 24.53 -5.02
CA TRP A 55 5.04 25.36 -5.52
C TRP A 55 5.44 26.30 -6.67
N LYS A 56 6.74 26.59 -6.83
CA LYS A 56 7.24 27.52 -7.86
C LYS A 56 7.07 27.00 -9.29
N VAL A 57 6.93 25.69 -9.45
CA VAL A 57 6.71 25.03 -10.76
C VAL A 57 5.26 24.65 -11.03
N TRP A 58 4.33 25.01 -10.12
CA TRP A 58 2.90 24.79 -10.33
C TRP A 58 2.31 25.66 -11.44
N PRO A 59 1.13 25.28 -11.97
CA PRO A 59 0.31 26.15 -12.81
C PRO A 59 0.13 27.55 -12.21
N GLU A 60 0.05 28.56 -13.09
CA GLU A 60 0.14 29.98 -12.71
C GLU A 60 -0.84 30.38 -11.59
N ASP A 61 -2.11 29.97 -11.68
CA ASP A 61 -3.12 30.33 -10.69
C ASP A 61 -2.82 29.74 -9.31
N GLN A 62 -2.41 28.47 -9.26
CA GLN A 62 -2.03 27.78 -8.01
C GLN A 62 -0.74 28.34 -7.44
N ARG A 63 0.23 28.70 -8.30
CA ARG A 63 1.48 29.34 -7.90
C ARG A 63 1.25 30.72 -7.28
N LYS A 64 0.37 31.55 -7.86
CA LYS A 64 0.00 32.86 -7.29
C LYS A 64 -0.65 32.73 -5.91
N GLN A 65 -1.51 31.74 -5.73
CA GLN A 65 -2.11 31.45 -4.42
C GLN A 65 -1.04 31.04 -3.40
N ALA A 66 -0.13 30.14 -3.79
CA ALA A 66 0.95 29.69 -2.92
C ALA A 66 1.95 30.81 -2.58
N GLU A 67 2.20 31.74 -3.49
CA GLU A 67 3.06 32.91 -3.28
C GLU A 67 2.48 33.84 -2.20
N ALA A 68 1.16 34.07 -2.23
CA ALA A 68 0.44 34.89 -1.27
C ALA A 68 0.21 34.21 0.10
N ALA A 69 0.28 32.88 0.15
CA ALA A 69 0.06 32.09 1.36
C ALA A 69 1.23 32.21 2.37
N THR A 70 0.91 32.07 3.66
CA THR A 70 1.91 31.89 4.73
C THR A 70 2.69 30.59 4.53
N GLN A 71 3.80 30.42 5.24
CA GLN A 71 4.61 29.20 5.14
C GLN A 71 3.82 27.93 5.55
N ALA A 72 3.00 28.02 6.60
CA ALA A 72 2.19 26.91 7.07
C ALA A 72 1.10 26.53 6.05
N GLU A 73 0.36 27.51 5.53
CA GLU A 73 -0.64 27.29 4.48
C GLU A 73 -0.01 26.71 3.22
N ARG A 74 1.14 27.24 2.79
CA ARG A 74 1.87 26.73 1.62
C ARG A 74 2.32 25.29 1.80
N ARG A 75 2.76 24.91 3.01
CA ARG A 75 3.08 23.51 3.33
C ARG A 75 1.86 22.62 3.16
N GLN A 76 0.71 23.03 3.70
CA GLN A 76 -0.54 22.29 3.54
C GLN A 76 -0.95 22.18 2.07
N MET A 77 -0.85 23.27 1.31
CA MET A 77 -1.10 23.25 -0.14
C MET A 77 -0.20 22.23 -0.85
N ILE A 78 1.09 22.12 -0.47
CA ILE A 78 2.01 21.12 -1.04
C ILE A 78 1.55 19.70 -0.68
N PHE A 79 1.13 19.49 0.58
CA PHE A 79 0.63 18.19 1.02
C PHE A 79 -0.61 17.78 0.22
N ASP A 80 -1.59 18.67 0.07
CA ASP A 80 -2.81 18.42 -0.69
C ASP A 80 -2.53 18.19 -2.18
N TYR A 81 -1.61 18.97 -2.76
CA TYR A 81 -1.28 18.92 -4.18
C TYR A 81 -0.67 17.57 -4.60
N TYR A 82 0.16 16.98 -3.73
CA TYR A 82 0.88 15.72 -4.00
C TYR A 82 0.32 14.52 -3.23
N GLY A 83 -0.68 14.70 -2.39
CA GLY A 83 -1.26 13.64 -1.55
C GLY A 83 -0.31 13.15 -0.46
N ILE A 84 0.46 14.06 0.16
CA ILE A 84 1.32 13.72 1.30
C ILE A 84 0.47 13.78 2.57
N MET A 85 0.33 12.64 3.24
CA MET A 85 -0.42 12.56 4.49
C MET A 85 0.37 13.16 5.66
N GLN A 86 -0.32 13.93 6.49
CA GLN A 86 0.21 14.41 7.77
C GLN A 86 0.05 13.34 8.85
N LYS A 87 1.03 13.20 9.76
CA LYS A 87 0.90 12.32 10.92
C LYS A 87 -0.25 12.80 11.81
N PRO A 88 -1.22 11.94 12.20
CA PRO A 88 -2.35 12.34 13.04
C PRO A 88 -1.94 13.02 14.36
N GLU A 89 -0.81 12.60 14.94
CA GLU A 89 -0.25 13.09 16.20
C GLU A 89 0.68 14.31 16.06
N SER A 90 0.83 14.87 14.85
CA SER A 90 1.72 16.01 14.58
C SER A 90 1.03 17.09 13.78
N GLU A 91 1.31 18.35 14.08
CA GLU A 91 0.79 19.50 13.33
C GLU A 91 1.51 19.72 11.99
N SER A 92 2.65 19.07 11.75
CA SER A 92 3.46 19.36 10.56
C SER A 92 4.23 18.18 9.98
N SER A 93 4.39 17.07 10.72
CA SER A 93 5.22 15.96 10.25
C SER A 93 4.52 15.15 9.16
N PRO A 94 5.19 14.84 8.05
CA PRO A 94 4.65 13.93 7.04
C PRO A 94 4.64 12.49 7.58
N LEU A 95 3.57 11.74 7.34
CA LEU A 95 3.47 10.33 7.69
C LEU A 95 4.23 9.46 6.68
N GLY A 96 4.14 9.80 5.40
CA GLY A 96 4.79 9.11 4.28
C GLY A 96 6.30 9.35 4.13
N TYR A 97 6.91 10.15 5.00
CA TYR A 97 8.33 10.48 4.95
C TYR A 97 8.96 10.51 6.34
N VAL A 98 10.18 10.01 6.43
CA VAL A 98 11.09 10.31 7.54
C VAL A 98 11.88 11.57 7.16
N VAL A 99 11.75 12.63 7.96
CA VAL A 99 12.54 13.85 7.80
C VAL A 99 13.72 13.79 8.77
N THR A 100 14.94 13.68 8.25
CA THR A 100 16.15 13.57 9.09
C THR A 100 16.50 14.91 9.74
N ASN A 101 17.40 14.88 10.73
CA ASN A 101 17.91 16.10 11.38
C ASN A 101 18.58 17.06 10.37
N GLU A 102 19.19 16.53 9.32
CA GLU A 102 19.77 17.28 8.20
C GLU A 102 18.73 17.74 7.16
N GLN A 103 17.44 17.70 7.52
CA GLN A 103 16.33 18.16 6.70
C GLN A 103 16.24 17.42 5.35
N LYS A 104 16.56 16.13 5.36
CA LYS A 104 16.44 15.23 4.21
C LYS A 104 15.15 14.42 4.31
N TRP A 105 14.41 14.33 3.21
CA TRP A 105 13.12 13.66 3.13
C TRP A 105 13.31 12.28 2.52
N VAL A 106 13.08 11.24 3.32
CA VAL A 106 13.19 9.83 2.91
C VAL A 106 11.80 9.21 2.93
N MET A 107 11.29 8.81 1.77
CA MET A 107 9.99 8.15 1.68
C MET A 107 9.95 6.83 2.47
N ASN A 108 8.81 6.55 3.09
CA ASN A 108 8.51 5.27 3.72
C ASN A 108 7.23 4.66 3.12
N CYS A 109 6.84 3.49 3.62
CA CYS A 109 5.68 2.74 3.13
C CYS A 109 4.35 3.50 3.20
N PHE A 110 4.20 4.44 4.16
CA PHE A 110 2.97 5.21 4.32
C PHE A 110 2.73 6.22 3.21
N ALA A 111 3.72 6.52 2.36
CA ALA A 111 3.47 7.32 1.17
C ALA A 111 2.34 6.70 0.32
N CYS A 112 2.30 5.38 0.18
CA CYS A 112 1.20 4.68 -0.50
C CYS A 112 0.17 4.12 0.49
N HIS A 113 0.58 3.73 1.71
CA HIS A 113 -0.27 3.00 2.65
C HIS A 113 -0.78 3.84 3.83
N SER A 114 -0.95 5.15 3.63
CA SER A 114 -1.77 5.97 4.53
C SER A 114 -2.70 6.84 3.70
N GLY A 115 -3.98 6.86 4.06
CA GLY A 115 -5.02 7.53 3.29
C GLY A 115 -5.78 8.55 4.12
N ASN A 116 -6.29 9.59 3.47
CA ASN A 116 -7.28 10.49 4.05
C ASN A 116 -8.68 9.97 3.70
N VAL A 117 -9.44 9.65 4.73
CA VAL A 117 -10.83 9.17 4.63
C VAL A 117 -11.71 10.20 5.32
N ALA A 118 -12.46 10.96 4.52
CA ALA A 118 -13.41 11.96 5.01
C ALA A 118 -12.79 12.97 5.99
N GLY A 119 -11.62 13.51 5.62
CA GLY A 119 -10.87 14.51 6.39
C GLY A 119 -10.02 13.94 7.52
N GLN A 120 -9.88 12.61 7.63
CA GLN A 120 -9.06 11.96 8.65
C GLN A 120 -7.99 11.09 8.02
N VAL A 121 -6.72 11.36 8.36
CA VAL A 121 -5.62 10.49 7.96
C VAL A 121 -5.64 9.21 8.80
N ILE A 122 -5.63 8.07 8.13
CA ILE A 122 -5.65 6.74 8.75
C ILE A 122 -4.40 5.97 8.28
N PRO A 123 -3.44 5.68 9.19
CA PRO A 123 -2.34 4.77 8.90
C PRO A 123 -2.87 3.38 8.48
N GLY A 124 -2.40 2.87 7.35
CA GLY A 124 -2.86 1.60 6.78
C GLY A 124 -4.03 1.71 5.81
N ALA A 125 -4.69 2.87 5.69
CA ALA A 125 -5.64 3.11 4.60
C ALA A 125 -4.89 3.32 3.26
N PRO A 126 -5.48 2.94 2.12
CA PRO A 126 -4.92 3.24 0.80
C PRO A 126 -4.79 4.75 0.58
N ASN A 127 -3.63 5.22 0.10
CA ASN A 127 -3.46 6.62 -0.27
C ASN A 127 -4.12 6.91 -1.62
N SER A 128 -5.43 7.15 -1.62
CA SER A 128 -6.14 7.57 -2.83
C SER A 128 -5.73 8.96 -3.34
N HIS A 129 -4.83 9.69 -2.64
CA HIS A 129 -4.38 11.02 -3.01
C HIS A 129 -3.03 11.09 -3.71
N ILE A 130 -2.19 10.05 -3.56
CA ILE A 130 -0.78 10.12 -3.91
C ILE A 130 -0.56 10.55 -5.37
N GLY A 131 0.20 11.62 -5.56
CA GLY A 131 0.62 12.16 -6.85
C GLY A 131 2.08 11.84 -7.17
N LEU A 132 2.55 10.62 -6.90
CA LEU A 132 3.98 10.26 -6.86
C LEU A 132 4.76 10.74 -8.09
N HIS A 133 4.28 10.42 -9.30
CA HIS A 133 5.00 10.81 -10.51
C HIS A 133 5.01 12.32 -10.74
N THR A 134 3.91 13.03 -10.42
CA THR A 134 3.88 14.50 -10.46
C THR A 134 4.87 15.09 -9.45
N LEU A 135 4.92 14.55 -8.22
CA LEU A 135 5.88 14.97 -7.20
C LEU A 135 7.32 14.80 -7.67
N THR A 136 7.66 13.63 -8.23
CA THR A 136 9.02 13.36 -8.72
C THR A 136 9.42 14.27 -9.89
N GLU A 137 8.51 14.53 -10.84
CA GLU A 137 8.78 15.47 -11.94
C GLU A 137 9.06 16.89 -11.41
N ASP A 138 8.27 17.37 -10.46
CA ASP A 138 8.41 18.72 -9.91
C ASP A 138 9.64 18.84 -8.99
N VAL A 139 9.94 17.81 -8.19
CA VAL A 139 11.21 17.67 -7.45
C VAL A 139 12.41 17.75 -8.39
N SER A 140 12.37 17.01 -9.51
CA SER A 140 13.44 17.04 -10.52
C SER A 140 13.63 18.44 -11.10
N LYS A 141 12.55 19.14 -11.46
CA LYS A 141 12.62 20.53 -11.97
C LYS A 141 13.25 21.48 -10.96
N ILE A 142 12.80 21.45 -9.71
CA ILE A 142 13.35 22.32 -8.65
C ILE A 142 14.82 22.01 -8.38
N LYS A 143 15.20 20.72 -8.33
CA LYS A 143 16.61 20.34 -8.18
C LYS A 143 17.48 20.90 -9.30
N LEU A 144 17.03 20.81 -10.55
CA LEU A 144 17.76 21.37 -11.69
C LEU A 144 17.89 22.89 -11.58
N GLN A 145 16.84 23.61 -11.17
CA GLN A 145 16.89 25.06 -10.92
C GLN A 145 17.86 25.42 -9.78
N GLN A 146 17.94 24.58 -8.75
CA GLN A 146 18.84 24.75 -7.60
C GLN A 146 20.23 24.12 -7.80
N LEU A 147 20.53 23.59 -9.00
CA LEU A 147 21.79 22.89 -9.33
C LEU A 147 22.12 21.70 -8.39
N LYS A 148 21.08 21.02 -7.88
CA LYS A 148 21.19 19.84 -7.02
C LYS A 148 21.24 18.54 -7.83
N LYS A 149 21.84 17.51 -7.24
CA LYS A 149 21.89 16.16 -7.83
C LYS A 149 20.51 15.50 -7.81
N LEU A 150 20.18 14.81 -8.91
CA LEU A 150 19.00 13.94 -9.01
C LEU A 150 19.16 12.72 -8.08
N SER A 151 18.05 12.31 -7.47
CA SER A 151 17.96 11.11 -6.63
C SER A 151 17.67 9.87 -7.46
N HIS A 152 17.62 8.71 -6.79
CA HIS A 152 17.24 7.45 -7.41
C HIS A 152 15.84 7.47 -8.04
N LEU A 153 14.84 8.08 -7.38
CA LEU A 153 13.49 8.21 -7.94
C LEU A 153 13.44 9.12 -9.16
N ASP A 154 14.17 10.24 -9.15
CA ASP A 154 14.26 11.14 -10.31
C ASP A 154 14.77 10.41 -11.55
N LEU A 155 15.85 9.63 -11.38
CA LEU A 155 16.44 8.85 -12.47
C LEU A 155 15.53 7.71 -12.93
N ALA A 156 14.82 7.06 -12.00
CA ALA A 156 13.84 6.03 -12.35
C ALA A 156 12.67 6.59 -13.16
N ALA A 157 12.17 7.78 -12.81
CA ALA A 157 11.03 8.42 -13.45
C ALA A 157 11.28 8.82 -14.92
N VAL A 158 12.54 8.92 -15.36
CA VAL A 158 12.89 9.19 -16.77
C VAL A 158 12.52 8.03 -17.69
N GLY A 159 12.73 6.79 -17.25
CA GLY A 159 12.52 5.59 -18.06
C GLY A 159 11.26 4.80 -17.70
N MET A 160 10.64 5.09 -16.55
CA MET A 160 9.52 4.33 -16.03
C MET A 160 8.49 5.27 -15.36
N PRO A 161 7.21 5.23 -15.76
CA PRO A 161 6.18 6.01 -15.07
C PRO A 161 6.06 5.53 -13.62
N LEU A 162 5.88 6.46 -12.68
CA LEU A 162 5.70 6.09 -11.26
C LEU A 162 4.22 5.95 -10.86
N GLY A 163 3.35 6.34 -11.76
CA GLY A 163 1.90 6.38 -11.61
C GLY A 163 1.35 7.29 -12.71
N THR A 164 0.24 6.91 -13.32
CA THR A 164 -0.38 7.68 -14.40
C THR A 164 -1.68 8.38 -13.97
N THR A 165 -2.20 8.07 -12.79
CA THR A 165 -3.29 8.80 -12.12
C THR A 165 -3.02 8.94 -10.62
N HIS A 166 -3.39 10.08 -10.04
CA HIS A 166 -3.31 10.35 -8.60
C HIS A 166 -4.15 9.35 -7.82
N GLY A 167 -3.57 8.77 -6.76
CA GLY A 167 -4.19 7.72 -5.95
C GLY A 167 -3.78 6.31 -6.33
N THR A 168 -3.05 6.14 -7.44
CA THR A 168 -2.54 4.85 -7.87
C THR A 168 -1.08 4.96 -8.26
N THR A 169 -0.35 3.85 -8.20
CA THR A 169 1.09 3.83 -8.49
C THR A 169 1.47 2.62 -9.34
N ASN A 170 2.60 2.73 -10.05
CA ASN A 170 3.19 1.63 -10.81
C ASN A 170 4.10 0.74 -9.94
N ALA A 171 3.76 0.62 -8.64
CA ALA A 171 4.61 0.06 -7.60
C ALA A 171 4.99 -1.41 -7.86
N VAL A 172 4.10 -2.18 -8.47
CA VAL A 172 4.37 -3.58 -8.86
C VAL A 172 5.58 -3.67 -9.77
N ILE A 173 5.66 -2.78 -10.77
CA ILE A 173 6.74 -2.82 -11.73
C ILE A 173 8.06 -2.33 -11.11
N PHE A 174 8.02 -1.43 -10.13
CA PHE A 174 9.22 -1.09 -9.36
C PHE A 174 9.76 -2.32 -8.65
N GLY A 175 8.87 -3.08 -7.99
CA GLY A 175 9.21 -4.34 -7.32
C GLY A 175 9.82 -5.34 -8.30
N VAL A 176 9.21 -5.56 -9.47
CA VAL A 176 9.73 -6.46 -10.51
C VAL A 176 11.14 -6.05 -10.95
N VAL A 177 11.39 -4.77 -11.20
CA VAL A 177 12.71 -4.28 -11.59
C VAL A 177 13.72 -4.51 -10.48
N LEU A 178 13.41 -4.11 -9.24
CA LEU A 178 14.31 -4.24 -8.11
C LEU A 178 14.64 -5.71 -7.80
N ASP A 179 13.64 -6.59 -7.87
CA ASP A 179 13.79 -8.03 -7.65
C ASP A 179 14.59 -8.69 -8.77
N SER A 180 14.36 -8.32 -10.04
CA SER A 180 15.06 -8.93 -11.19
C SER A 180 16.58 -8.72 -11.16
N LEU A 181 17.02 -7.62 -10.55
CA LEU A 181 18.43 -7.26 -10.36
C LEU A 181 19.06 -7.95 -9.14
N ARG A 182 18.34 -8.86 -8.49
CA ARG A 182 18.82 -9.65 -7.34
C ARG A 182 18.94 -11.13 -7.70
N ASP A 183 20.01 -11.77 -7.23
CA ASP A 183 20.06 -13.23 -7.18
C ASP A 183 19.23 -13.76 -5.99
N GLY A 184 19.13 -15.09 -5.86
CA GLY A 184 18.41 -15.73 -4.76
C GLY A 184 18.92 -15.35 -3.36
N GLU A 185 20.15 -14.85 -3.25
CA GLU A 185 20.80 -14.43 -2.01
C GLU A 185 20.73 -12.92 -1.74
N MET A 186 19.99 -12.19 -2.57
CA MET A 186 19.84 -10.73 -2.54
C MET A 186 21.11 -9.95 -2.95
N ASN A 187 22.09 -10.59 -3.59
CA ASN A 187 23.21 -9.87 -4.19
C ASN A 187 22.71 -9.08 -5.39
N PHE A 188 23.17 -7.83 -5.51
CA PHE A 188 22.85 -6.98 -6.64
C PHE A 188 23.71 -7.35 -7.84
N ASP A 189 23.08 -7.56 -9.00
CA ASP A 189 23.77 -7.81 -10.26
C ASP A 189 23.04 -7.12 -11.43
N LYS A 190 23.69 -6.08 -11.96
CA LYS A 190 23.20 -5.28 -13.08
C LYS A 190 23.23 -6.00 -14.43
N THR A 191 23.89 -7.16 -14.52
CA THR A 191 23.98 -7.94 -15.76
C THR A 191 22.79 -8.89 -15.93
N ARG A 192 22.00 -9.08 -14.89
CA ARG A 192 20.77 -9.88 -14.93
C ARG A 192 19.74 -9.21 -15.84
N PRO A 193 18.97 -10.00 -16.61
CA PRO A 193 17.95 -9.46 -17.49
C PRO A 193 16.78 -8.91 -16.68
N ILE A 194 16.33 -7.71 -17.04
CA ILE A 194 15.04 -7.17 -16.59
C ILE A 194 13.98 -7.74 -17.55
N PRO A 195 12.86 -8.31 -17.05
CA PRO A 195 11.79 -8.81 -17.91
C PRO A 195 11.12 -7.67 -18.70
N GLU A 196 10.34 -8.02 -19.71
CA GLU A 196 9.48 -7.04 -20.38
C GLU A 196 8.51 -6.42 -19.37
N LEU A 197 8.49 -5.08 -19.31
CA LEU A 197 7.74 -4.35 -18.30
C LEU A 197 6.38 -3.93 -18.86
N LEU A 198 5.31 -4.51 -18.31
CA LEU A 198 3.95 -4.09 -18.60
C LEU A 198 3.51 -3.04 -17.57
N HIS A 199 3.80 -1.76 -17.83
CA HIS A 199 3.45 -0.67 -16.90
C HIS A 199 1.95 -0.52 -16.71
N HIS A 200 1.52 -0.44 -15.45
CA HIS A 200 0.13 -0.28 -15.06
C HIS A 200 0.04 0.32 -13.66
N ASP A 201 -1.08 0.95 -13.36
CA ASP A 201 -1.35 1.55 -12.06
C ASP A 201 -2.08 0.56 -11.16
N MET A 202 -1.80 0.63 -9.86
CA MET A 202 -2.51 -0.11 -8.82
C MET A 202 -2.83 0.77 -7.62
N ASP A 203 -3.96 0.46 -6.99
CA ASP A 203 -4.31 0.95 -5.67
C ASP A 203 -3.72 0.03 -4.58
N PRO A 204 -3.08 0.58 -3.53
CA PRO A 204 -2.56 -0.23 -2.44
C PRO A 204 -3.71 -0.85 -1.61
N PRO A 205 -3.62 -2.10 -1.15
CA PRO A 205 -4.64 -2.68 -0.29
C PRO A 205 -4.63 -2.05 1.12
N ALA A 206 -5.79 -2.07 1.77
CA ALA A 206 -5.90 -1.68 3.18
C ALA A 206 -5.16 -2.67 4.09
N TRP A 207 -4.27 -2.15 4.94
CA TRP A 207 -3.36 -2.97 5.75
C TRP A 207 -4.04 -3.71 6.90
N TRP A 208 -5.12 -3.18 7.47
CA TRP A 208 -5.87 -3.85 8.54
C TRP A 208 -6.43 -5.22 8.13
N ASN A 209 -6.49 -5.52 6.83
CA ASN A 209 -6.89 -6.84 6.31
C ASN A 209 -5.75 -7.85 6.23
N VAL A 210 -4.49 -7.46 6.41
CA VAL A 210 -3.33 -8.35 6.27
C VAL A 210 -3.34 -9.49 7.28
N LYS A 211 -3.81 -9.26 8.51
CA LYS A 211 -3.92 -10.30 9.55
C LYS A 211 -4.84 -11.46 9.16
N ARG A 212 -5.86 -11.20 8.32
CA ARG A 212 -6.78 -12.23 7.82
C ARG A 212 -6.22 -13.05 6.67
N LYS A 213 -5.15 -12.59 6.03
CA LYS A 213 -4.62 -13.19 4.79
C LYS A 213 -3.45 -14.12 5.08
N SER A 214 -3.41 -15.29 4.46
CA SER A 214 -2.22 -16.15 4.44
C SER A 214 -1.30 -15.82 3.26
N LYS A 215 -1.85 -15.18 2.22
CA LYS A 215 -1.11 -14.73 1.02
C LYS A 215 -1.34 -13.25 0.73
N ILE A 216 -0.32 -12.56 0.24
CA ILE A 216 -0.38 -11.12 -0.08
C ILE A 216 -0.41 -10.87 -1.59
N TYR A 217 -0.57 -9.60 -1.97
CA TYR A 217 -0.88 -9.12 -3.32
C TYR A 217 -2.28 -9.49 -3.82
N SER A 218 -2.68 -8.86 -4.92
CA SER A 218 -4.05 -8.92 -5.45
C SER A 218 -4.39 -10.24 -6.13
N ASP A 219 -3.38 -10.99 -6.55
CA ASP A 219 -3.45 -12.33 -7.13
C ASP A 219 -3.09 -13.44 -6.12
N ALA A 220 -2.88 -13.08 -4.83
CA ALA A 220 -2.53 -13.99 -3.74
C ALA A 220 -1.36 -14.94 -4.08
N PHE A 221 -0.42 -14.49 -4.92
CA PHE A 221 0.62 -15.37 -5.43
C PHE A 221 1.73 -15.64 -4.39
N MET A 222 1.91 -14.73 -3.43
CA MET A 222 3.01 -14.77 -2.47
C MET A 222 2.51 -15.12 -1.08
N THR A 223 3.12 -16.12 -0.43
CA THR A 223 2.84 -16.41 0.99
C THR A 223 3.29 -15.23 1.86
N LYS A 224 2.44 -14.82 2.81
CA LYS A 224 2.71 -13.68 3.70
C LYS A 224 3.92 -13.97 4.57
N ASN A 225 4.95 -13.12 4.48
CA ASN A 225 6.08 -13.07 5.41
C ASN A 225 6.63 -11.63 5.45
N HIS A 226 7.56 -11.34 6.36
CA HIS A 226 8.13 -10.00 6.49
C HIS A 226 9.20 -9.67 5.45
N ARG A 227 9.90 -10.66 4.89
CA ARG A 227 10.95 -10.46 3.88
C ARG A 227 10.38 -9.90 2.59
N VAL A 228 9.21 -10.37 2.15
CA VAL A 228 8.56 -9.90 0.91
C VAL A 228 8.10 -8.43 1.00
N LEU A 229 7.99 -7.86 2.19
CA LEU A 229 7.74 -6.42 2.37
C LEU A 229 8.96 -5.56 2.05
N MET A 230 10.15 -6.17 1.90
CA MET A 230 11.42 -5.47 1.68
C MET A 230 11.67 -5.11 0.22
N GLN A 231 10.81 -5.48 -0.72
CA GLN A 231 11.02 -5.27 -2.17
C GLN A 231 11.45 -3.84 -2.52
N PHE A 232 10.78 -2.83 -1.93
CA PHE A 232 11.06 -1.42 -2.22
C PHE A 232 12.37 -0.90 -1.65
N ILE A 233 13.04 -1.64 -0.76
CA ILE A 233 14.36 -1.28 -0.23
C ILE A 233 15.50 -2.04 -0.92
N LEU A 234 15.21 -2.84 -1.95
CA LEU A 234 16.20 -3.59 -2.72
C LEU A 234 16.93 -2.75 -3.78
N ILE A 235 16.99 -1.43 -3.60
CA ILE A 235 17.76 -0.53 -4.47
C ILE A 235 19.26 -0.90 -4.49
N PRO A 236 20.01 -0.61 -5.58
CA PRO A 236 21.40 -1.03 -5.73
C PRO A 236 22.33 -0.64 -4.57
N ARG A 237 22.03 0.47 -3.88
CA ARG A 237 22.80 0.97 -2.73
C ARG A 237 22.72 0.05 -1.51
N ASN A 238 21.63 -0.71 -1.35
CA ASN A 238 21.44 -1.64 -0.25
C ASN A 238 21.98 -3.01 -0.68
N ASN A 239 23.14 -3.40 -0.17
CA ASN A 239 23.74 -4.70 -0.48
C ASN A 239 23.05 -5.84 0.29
N ALA A 240 23.33 -7.09 -0.08
CA ALA A 240 22.70 -8.27 0.53
C ALA A 240 22.86 -8.33 2.06
N ARG A 241 24.04 -7.96 2.58
CA ARG A 241 24.30 -7.92 4.03
C ARG A 241 23.38 -6.91 4.71
N GLN A 242 23.25 -5.70 4.16
CA GLN A 242 22.42 -4.65 4.72
C GLN A 242 20.94 -5.03 4.71
N VAL A 243 20.45 -5.60 3.59
CA VAL A 243 19.08 -6.09 3.47
C VAL A 243 18.80 -7.14 4.53
N LYS A 244 19.65 -8.17 4.65
CA LYS A 244 19.47 -9.26 5.63
C LYS A 244 19.56 -8.76 7.09
N GLN A 245 20.37 -7.73 7.37
CA GLN A 245 20.44 -7.11 8.70
C GLN A 245 19.14 -6.42 9.13
N TRP A 246 18.29 -6.00 8.18
CA TRP A 246 17.00 -5.38 8.48
C TRP A 246 15.85 -6.38 8.56
N GLU A 247 16.10 -7.68 8.44
CA GLU A 247 15.05 -8.70 8.49
C GLU A 247 14.21 -8.60 9.78
N ALA A 248 14.87 -8.48 10.94
CA ALA A 248 14.20 -8.35 12.24
C ALA A 248 13.36 -7.06 12.35
N ASP A 249 13.81 -5.96 11.73
CA ASP A 249 13.01 -4.74 11.66
C ASP A 249 11.70 -4.98 10.91
N PHE A 250 11.78 -5.67 9.76
CA PHE A 250 10.61 -5.94 8.95
C PHE A 250 9.65 -6.94 9.61
N ALA A 251 10.14 -7.83 10.47
CA ALA A 251 9.28 -8.65 11.32
C ALA A 251 8.44 -7.77 12.27
N ASN A 252 9.04 -6.75 12.89
CA ASN A 252 8.31 -5.76 13.69
C ASN A 252 7.33 -4.94 12.83
N ILE A 253 7.72 -4.55 11.62
CA ILE A 253 6.84 -3.82 10.68
C ILE A 253 5.64 -4.68 10.28
N LEU A 254 5.82 -5.97 9.98
CA LEU A 254 4.70 -6.87 9.72
C LEU A 254 3.80 -6.99 10.95
N ALA A 255 4.36 -7.13 12.16
CA ALA A 255 3.58 -7.15 13.39
C ALA A 255 2.76 -5.86 13.58
N TYR A 256 3.30 -4.69 13.22
CA TYR A 256 2.53 -3.45 13.19
C TYR A 256 1.37 -3.52 12.20
N ILE A 257 1.65 -3.91 10.95
CA ILE A 257 0.64 -4.02 9.89
C ILE A 257 -0.49 -4.97 10.33
N GLU A 258 -0.17 -6.10 10.94
CA GLU A 258 -1.14 -7.08 11.44
C GLU A 258 -1.87 -6.66 12.71
N SER A 259 -1.32 -5.70 13.47
CA SER A 259 -2.00 -5.13 14.63
C SER A 259 -3.08 -4.11 14.27
N LEU A 260 -3.11 -3.64 13.01
CA LEU A 260 -4.07 -2.63 12.58
C LEU A 260 -5.50 -3.18 12.61
N GLU A 261 -6.40 -2.35 13.13
CA GLU A 261 -7.84 -2.59 13.15
C GLU A 261 -8.53 -1.72 12.10
N PRO A 262 -9.59 -2.23 11.45
CA PRO A 262 -10.38 -1.44 10.53
C PRO A 262 -11.01 -0.23 11.26
N PRO A 263 -11.06 0.94 10.63
CA PRO A 263 -11.72 2.08 11.23
C PRO A 263 -13.24 1.84 11.30
N ARG A 264 -13.88 2.26 12.40
CA ARG A 264 -15.34 2.15 12.53
C ARG A 264 -16.04 3.19 11.68
N TYR A 265 -17.11 2.79 11.02
CA TYR A 265 -18.00 3.73 10.35
C TYR A 265 -18.57 4.73 11.36
N ARG A 266 -18.47 6.02 11.04
CA ARG A 266 -18.70 7.12 11.99
C ARG A 266 -20.06 7.81 11.85
N TRP A 267 -20.84 7.42 10.85
CA TRP A 267 -22.19 7.95 10.61
C TRP A 267 -23.26 6.94 11.05
N PRO A 268 -24.52 7.38 11.20
CA PRO A 268 -25.61 6.47 11.54
C PRO A 268 -25.75 5.33 10.52
N VAL A 269 -26.12 4.16 11.02
CA VAL A 269 -26.48 2.97 10.26
C VAL A 269 -27.93 2.62 10.56
N ASP A 270 -28.71 2.29 9.53
CA ASP A 270 -30.02 1.65 9.70
C ASP A 270 -29.80 0.16 10.04
N GLU A 271 -29.83 -0.15 11.33
CA GLU A 271 -29.59 -1.49 11.85
C GLU A 271 -30.55 -2.56 11.28
N GLN A 272 -31.81 -2.21 11.01
CA GLN A 272 -32.77 -3.18 10.46
C GLN A 272 -32.47 -3.47 9.00
N LEU A 273 -32.09 -2.45 8.23
CA LEU A 273 -31.67 -2.60 6.85
C LEU A 273 -30.33 -3.34 6.75
N ALA A 274 -29.35 -3.02 7.60
CA ALA A 274 -28.07 -3.72 7.68
C ALA A 274 -28.26 -5.20 8.07
N ALA A 275 -29.15 -5.52 9.00
CA ALA A 275 -29.47 -6.91 9.36
C ALA A 275 -30.06 -7.69 8.18
N ARG A 276 -30.94 -7.08 7.37
CA ARG A 276 -31.42 -7.69 6.11
C ARG A 276 -30.29 -7.84 5.10
N GLY A 277 -29.45 -6.82 4.97
CA GLY A 277 -28.28 -6.82 4.10
C GLY A 277 -27.30 -7.95 4.40
N ARG A 278 -27.09 -8.24 5.68
CA ARG A 278 -26.26 -9.37 6.13
C ARG A 278 -26.76 -10.70 5.58
N VAL A 279 -28.07 -10.97 5.66
CA VAL A 279 -28.65 -12.23 5.15
C VAL A 279 -28.40 -12.37 3.65
N ILE A 280 -28.60 -11.29 2.89
CA ILE A 280 -28.37 -11.27 1.43
C ILE A 280 -26.87 -11.43 1.13
N PHE A 281 -26.01 -10.75 1.87
CA PHE A 281 -24.57 -10.85 1.74
C PHE A 281 -24.08 -12.29 2.01
N ASP A 282 -24.58 -12.93 3.05
CA ASP A 282 -24.18 -14.30 3.41
C ASP A 282 -24.57 -15.30 2.31
N GLN A 283 -25.70 -15.07 1.63
CA GLN A 283 -26.16 -15.92 0.52
C GLN A 283 -25.38 -15.70 -0.78
N ASN A 284 -24.93 -14.47 -1.06
CA ASN A 284 -24.44 -14.10 -2.39
C ASN A 284 -22.92 -13.78 -2.43
N CYS A 285 -22.38 -13.23 -1.34
CA CYS A 285 -21.04 -12.62 -1.30
C CYS A 285 -20.05 -13.42 -0.43
N ALA A 286 -20.52 -13.98 0.69
CA ALA A 286 -19.66 -14.60 1.70
C ALA A 286 -18.85 -15.81 1.19
N ARG A 287 -19.33 -16.50 0.13
CA ARG A 287 -18.58 -17.60 -0.52
C ARG A 287 -17.20 -17.18 -1.06
N CYS A 288 -16.99 -15.88 -1.32
CA CYS A 288 -15.73 -15.32 -1.79
C CYS A 288 -15.09 -14.40 -0.73
N HIS A 289 -15.87 -13.53 -0.12
CA HIS A 289 -15.38 -12.50 0.81
C HIS A 289 -15.32 -12.95 2.27
N GLY A 290 -15.85 -14.12 2.60
CA GLY A 290 -15.93 -14.61 3.97
C GLY A 290 -17.13 -14.09 4.76
N THR A 291 -17.21 -14.53 6.02
CA THR A 291 -18.23 -14.14 7.01
C THR A 291 -17.62 -13.24 8.09
N TYR A 292 -18.47 -12.43 8.72
CA TYR A 292 -18.09 -11.39 9.69
C TYR A 292 -18.92 -11.53 10.99
N GLY A 293 -18.49 -10.85 12.05
CA GLY A 293 -19.12 -10.92 13.38
C GLY A 293 -18.41 -11.90 14.31
N GLU A 294 -19.17 -12.60 15.16
CA GLU A 294 -18.64 -13.43 16.26
C GLU A 294 -17.77 -14.61 15.80
N ASN A 295 -18.14 -15.26 14.69
CA ASN A 295 -17.42 -16.41 14.13
C ASN A 295 -16.98 -16.10 12.69
N PRO A 296 -15.97 -15.23 12.53
CA PRO A 296 -15.53 -14.82 11.21
C PRO A 296 -14.78 -15.96 10.50
N SER A 297 -14.96 -16.05 9.19
CA SER A 297 -14.22 -16.97 8.32
C SER A 297 -13.83 -16.26 7.04
N TYR A 298 -12.61 -16.43 6.56
CA TYR A 298 -12.17 -15.85 5.30
C TYR A 298 -11.57 -16.96 4.42
N PRO A 299 -12.18 -17.27 3.27
CA PRO A 299 -11.76 -18.41 2.44
C PRO A 299 -10.52 -18.12 1.59
N GLU A 300 -10.06 -16.86 1.54
CA GLU A 300 -8.95 -16.41 0.67
C GLU A 300 -9.10 -16.89 -0.79
N LYS A 301 -10.32 -16.78 -1.31
CA LYS A 301 -10.68 -17.33 -2.61
C LYS A 301 -10.10 -16.50 -3.74
N VAL A 302 -9.30 -17.13 -4.61
CA VAL A 302 -8.86 -16.58 -5.90
C VAL A 302 -9.91 -16.90 -6.97
N ILE A 303 -10.45 -15.87 -7.61
CA ILE A 303 -11.46 -16.00 -8.67
C ILE A 303 -10.74 -15.92 -10.01
N PRO A 304 -10.92 -16.91 -10.91
CA PRO A 304 -10.33 -16.87 -12.24
C PRO A 304 -10.75 -15.62 -13.03
N LEU A 305 -9.83 -15.03 -13.81
CA LEU A 305 -10.13 -13.82 -14.60
C LEU A 305 -11.31 -14.00 -15.56
N ALA A 306 -11.47 -15.20 -16.13
CA ALA A 306 -12.59 -15.50 -17.03
C ALA A 306 -13.96 -15.39 -16.35
N GLU A 307 -14.01 -15.62 -15.03
CA GLU A 307 -15.22 -15.44 -14.21
C GLU A 307 -15.33 -14.01 -13.69
N LEU A 308 -14.24 -13.47 -13.11
CA LEU A 308 -14.23 -12.17 -12.45
C LEU A 308 -14.35 -10.98 -13.41
N LYS A 309 -13.73 -11.07 -14.59
CA LYS A 309 -13.78 -10.09 -15.70
C LYS A 309 -13.31 -8.66 -15.36
N THR A 310 -12.64 -8.47 -14.22
CA THR A 310 -11.93 -7.21 -13.92
C THR A 310 -10.70 -7.06 -14.80
N ASP A 311 -10.14 -5.84 -14.85
CA ASP A 311 -8.96 -5.54 -15.68
C ASP A 311 -7.85 -6.60 -15.50
N PRO A 312 -7.35 -7.24 -16.57
CA PRO A 312 -6.41 -8.36 -16.45
C PRO A 312 -4.94 -7.93 -16.43
N VAL A 313 -4.63 -6.65 -16.67
CA VAL A 313 -3.26 -6.19 -16.97
C VAL A 313 -2.30 -6.51 -15.83
N ARG A 314 -2.69 -6.25 -14.58
CA ARG A 314 -1.84 -6.56 -13.40
C ARG A 314 -1.55 -8.05 -13.28
N HIS A 315 -2.49 -8.92 -13.62
CA HIS A 315 -2.27 -10.37 -13.53
C HIS A 315 -1.27 -10.83 -14.60
N GLN A 316 -1.42 -10.30 -15.80
CA GLN A 316 -0.59 -10.59 -16.97
C GLN A 316 0.81 -9.97 -16.91
N SER A 317 1.01 -8.93 -16.09
CA SER A 317 2.29 -8.23 -15.98
C SER A 317 3.39 -9.03 -15.27
N LEU A 318 3.06 -10.15 -14.61
CA LEU A 318 4.00 -10.96 -13.85
C LEU A 318 4.18 -12.35 -14.50
N PRO A 319 5.30 -12.59 -15.20
CA PRO A 319 5.57 -13.88 -15.82
C PRO A 319 5.73 -14.99 -14.76
N PRO A 320 5.31 -16.25 -15.05
CA PRO A 320 5.52 -17.38 -14.15
C PRO A 320 6.99 -17.58 -13.76
N ALA A 321 7.92 -17.41 -14.69
CA ALA A 321 9.37 -17.54 -14.42
C ALA A 321 9.88 -16.52 -13.38
N TYR A 322 9.32 -15.30 -13.36
CA TYR A 322 9.65 -14.32 -12.32
C TYR A 322 9.17 -14.79 -10.94
N ARG A 323 7.93 -15.31 -10.86
CA ARG A 323 7.39 -15.85 -9.61
C ARG A 323 8.15 -17.10 -9.13
N ALA A 324 8.57 -17.98 -10.05
CA ALA A 324 9.42 -19.13 -9.75
C ALA A 324 10.77 -18.71 -9.15
N ALA A 325 11.43 -17.71 -9.74
CA ALA A 325 12.68 -17.17 -9.21
C ALA A 325 12.51 -16.57 -7.80
N LEU A 326 11.39 -15.91 -7.51
CA LEU A 326 11.08 -15.45 -6.16
C LEU A 326 10.92 -16.62 -5.18
N ASN A 327 10.30 -17.72 -5.59
CA ASN A 327 10.12 -18.92 -4.76
C ASN A 327 11.46 -19.48 -4.28
N GLU A 328 12.47 -19.48 -5.15
CA GLU A 328 13.82 -19.98 -4.86
C GLU A 328 14.67 -18.99 -4.04
N SER A 329 14.20 -17.75 -3.87
CA SER A 329 14.98 -16.68 -3.25
C SER A 329 14.87 -16.64 -1.72
N TRP A 330 15.75 -15.86 -1.11
CA TRP A 330 15.72 -15.49 0.30
C TRP A 330 14.38 -14.87 0.72
N LEU A 331 13.71 -14.11 -0.15
CA LEU A 331 12.40 -13.48 0.12
C LEU A 331 11.32 -14.52 0.46
N SER A 332 11.37 -15.69 -0.17
CA SER A 332 10.44 -16.80 0.06
C SER A 332 11.02 -17.89 0.96
N ARG A 333 12.08 -17.56 1.72
CA ARG A 333 12.80 -18.51 2.58
C ARG A 333 13.22 -19.79 1.82
N TYR A 334 13.64 -19.65 0.55
CA TYR A 334 14.08 -20.75 -0.31
C TYR A 334 13.00 -21.83 -0.50
N GLY A 335 11.78 -21.39 -0.81
CA GLY A 335 10.63 -22.25 -1.08
C GLY A 335 9.87 -22.72 0.16
N LYS A 336 10.34 -22.37 1.38
CA LYS A 336 9.57 -22.64 2.62
C LYS A 336 8.28 -21.84 2.67
N ASP A 337 8.26 -20.67 2.03
CA ASP A 337 7.07 -19.89 1.76
C ASP A 337 6.65 -20.06 0.31
N PRO A 338 5.78 -21.02 0.00
CA PRO A 338 5.49 -21.36 -1.38
C PRO A 338 4.85 -20.19 -2.13
N VAL A 339 5.32 -19.98 -3.34
CA VAL A 339 4.78 -19.02 -4.31
C VAL A 339 3.89 -19.75 -5.32
N ILE A 340 2.76 -19.14 -5.69
CA ILE A 340 1.91 -19.62 -6.80
C ILE A 340 2.41 -18.97 -8.08
N GLU A 341 3.02 -19.76 -8.97
CA GLU A 341 3.64 -19.24 -10.19
C GLU A 341 2.63 -18.78 -11.26
N ALA A 342 1.45 -19.41 -11.27
CA ALA A 342 0.38 -19.12 -12.21
C ALA A 342 -0.98 -19.05 -11.49
N PRO A 343 -1.24 -18.00 -10.67
CA PRO A 343 -2.54 -17.80 -10.07
C PRO A 343 -3.61 -17.66 -11.17
N ALA A 344 -4.85 -18.10 -10.93
CA ALA A 344 -5.90 -18.08 -11.95
C ALA A 344 -6.52 -16.68 -12.17
N GLY A 345 -6.38 -15.77 -11.20
CA GLY A 345 -6.92 -14.42 -11.25
C GLY A 345 -6.67 -13.67 -9.94
N TYR A 346 -7.67 -12.94 -9.43
CA TYR A 346 -7.53 -12.11 -8.25
C TYR A 346 -8.23 -12.68 -7.03
N VAL A 347 -7.67 -12.43 -5.85
CA VAL A 347 -8.28 -12.80 -4.57
C VAL A 347 -9.39 -11.82 -4.21
N ALA A 348 -10.54 -12.32 -3.79
CA ALA A 348 -11.56 -11.51 -3.15
C ALA A 348 -11.05 -11.07 -1.77
N PRO A 349 -10.81 -9.77 -1.51
CA PRO A 349 -10.24 -9.34 -0.23
C PRO A 349 -11.27 -9.47 0.91
N PRO A 350 -10.82 -9.57 2.18
CA PRO A 350 -11.69 -9.27 3.32
C PRO A 350 -12.25 -7.85 3.19
N LEU A 351 -13.47 -7.66 3.68
CA LEU A 351 -14.21 -6.39 3.59
C LEU A 351 -14.28 -5.67 4.94
N ASP A 352 -13.50 -6.08 5.94
CA ASP A 352 -13.40 -5.32 7.18
C ASP A 352 -12.96 -3.88 6.86
N GLY A 353 -13.64 -2.87 7.40
CA GLY A 353 -13.37 -1.45 7.15
C GLY A 353 -13.54 -0.99 5.69
N ILE A 354 -14.26 -1.74 4.85
CA ILE A 354 -14.38 -1.47 3.40
C ILE A 354 -14.92 -0.07 3.08
N TRP A 355 -15.70 0.54 3.97
CA TRP A 355 -16.17 1.91 3.81
C TRP A 355 -15.01 2.92 3.68
N ALA A 356 -13.85 2.63 4.28
CA ALA A 356 -12.69 3.51 4.38
C ALA A 356 -11.58 3.23 3.36
N SER A 357 -11.81 2.35 2.39
CA SER A 357 -10.79 1.96 1.41
C SER A 357 -11.23 2.25 -0.03
N ALA A 358 -12.00 3.31 -0.24
CA ALA A 358 -12.31 3.78 -1.58
C ALA A 358 -11.06 4.46 -2.21
N PRO A 359 -10.84 4.35 -3.52
CA PRO A 359 -11.67 3.65 -4.50
C PRO A 359 -11.48 2.12 -4.48
N TYR A 360 -12.36 1.41 -5.16
CA TYR A 360 -12.46 -0.06 -5.14
C TYR A 360 -11.86 -0.70 -6.40
N PHE A 361 -11.65 -2.02 -6.29
CA PHE A 361 -10.86 -2.88 -7.17
C PHE A 361 -9.36 -2.64 -7.09
N HIS A 362 -8.58 -3.60 -7.61
CA HIS A 362 -7.11 -3.61 -7.50
C HIS A 362 -6.44 -2.41 -8.20
N ASN A 363 -7.14 -1.76 -9.13
CA ASN A 363 -6.67 -0.60 -9.88
C ASN A 363 -7.35 0.72 -9.45
N GLY A 364 -8.17 0.70 -8.39
CA GLY A 364 -8.84 1.89 -7.86
C GLY A 364 -9.84 2.54 -8.83
N SER A 365 -10.44 1.77 -9.74
CA SER A 365 -11.27 2.30 -10.83
C SER A 365 -12.70 2.65 -10.43
N VAL A 366 -13.22 2.06 -9.33
CA VAL A 366 -14.62 2.22 -8.92
C VAL A 366 -14.71 3.10 -7.66
N PRO A 367 -15.28 4.32 -7.73
CA PRO A 367 -15.08 5.33 -6.68
C PRO A 367 -15.90 5.13 -5.40
N THR A 368 -17.00 4.37 -5.44
CA THR A 368 -17.86 4.14 -4.26
C THR A 368 -18.43 2.72 -4.23
N LEU A 369 -18.83 2.20 -3.07
CA LEU A 369 -19.45 0.87 -2.95
C LEU A 369 -20.76 0.79 -3.71
N TRP A 370 -21.52 1.89 -3.75
CA TRP A 370 -22.71 1.95 -4.59
C TRP A 370 -22.36 1.65 -6.06
N HIS A 371 -21.27 2.18 -6.61
CA HIS A 371 -20.83 1.84 -7.98
C HIS A 371 -20.28 0.41 -8.12
N VAL A 372 -19.80 -0.21 -7.04
CA VAL A 372 -19.49 -1.66 -7.06
C VAL A 372 -20.77 -2.47 -7.25
N LEU A 373 -21.84 -2.08 -6.56
CA LEU A 373 -23.17 -2.73 -6.59
C LEU A 373 -24.03 -2.35 -7.81
N HIS A 374 -23.66 -1.31 -8.57
CA HIS A 374 -24.34 -0.85 -9.79
C HIS A 374 -23.34 -0.75 -10.95
N PRO A 375 -22.89 -1.89 -11.51
CA PRO A 375 -21.87 -1.92 -12.57
C PRO A 375 -22.17 -1.01 -13.77
N GLU A 376 -23.43 -0.91 -14.18
CA GLU A 376 -23.93 -0.08 -15.26
C GLU A 376 -23.81 1.43 -15.02
N ALA A 377 -23.68 1.84 -13.75
CA ALA A 377 -23.60 3.23 -13.35
C ALA A 377 -22.16 3.69 -13.06
N ARG A 378 -21.16 2.81 -13.22
CA ARG A 378 -19.74 3.15 -12.99
C ARG A 378 -19.30 4.30 -13.92
N PRO A 379 -18.75 5.41 -13.39
CA PRO A 379 -18.36 6.54 -14.23
C PRO A 379 -17.13 6.22 -15.08
N GLN A 380 -17.18 6.56 -16.37
CA GLN A 380 -16.04 6.39 -17.27
C GLN A 380 -14.86 7.30 -16.91
N VAL A 381 -15.15 8.57 -16.63
CA VAL A 381 -14.14 9.55 -16.19
C VAL A 381 -14.62 10.22 -14.92
N TRP A 382 -13.76 10.33 -13.92
CA TRP A 382 -14.08 11.01 -12.68
C TRP A 382 -12.88 11.71 -12.05
N LYS A 383 -13.15 12.74 -11.26
CA LYS A 383 -12.17 13.46 -10.44
C LYS A 383 -12.72 13.57 -9.02
N ARG A 384 -11.95 13.14 -8.03
CA ARG A 384 -12.32 13.29 -6.61
C ARG A 384 -12.22 14.74 -6.16
N THR A 385 -12.96 15.10 -5.11
CA THR A 385 -12.62 16.27 -4.29
C THR A 385 -11.48 15.91 -3.33
N VAL A 386 -10.88 16.90 -2.67
CA VAL A 386 -9.71 16.65 -1.80
C VAL A 386 -10.14 15.89 -0.55
N ASP A 387 -11.13 16.37 0.21
CA ASP A 387 -11.56 15.72 1.47
C ASP A 387 -13.00 15.18 1.44
N GLY A 388 -13.70 15.33 0.33
CA GLY A 388 -15.11 14.96 0.24
C GLY A 388 -15.33 13.45 0.29
N TYR A 389 -16.41 13.06 0.97
CA TYR A 389 -16.82 11.68 1.13
C TYR A 389 -18.33 11.57 0.93
N ASP A 390 -18.75 10.66 0.05
CA ASP A 390 -20.17 10.40 -0.19
C ASP A 390 -20.68 9.34 0.79
N VAL A 391 -21.36 9.80 1.85
CA VAL A 391 -21.92 8.93 2.90
C VAL A 391 -23.04 8.03 2.36
N ASN A 392 -23.78 8.49 1.34
CA ASN A 392 -24.89 7.74 0.76
C ASN A 392 -24.40 6.63 -0.17
N ARG A 393 -23.38 6.92 -0.97
CA ARG A 393 -22.78 5.96 -1.90
C ARG A 393 -21.62 5.16 -1.32
N VAL A 394 -21.14 5.56 -0.14
CA VAL A 394 -20.01 5.01 0.64
C VAL A 394 -18.73 4.98 -0.19
N GLY A 395 -18.01 6.10 -0.21
CA GLY A 395 -16.71 6.21 -0.87
C GLY A 395 -16.34 7.66 -1.20
N LEU A 396 -15.56 7.83 -2.27
CA LEU A 396 -15.09 9.15 -2.70
C LEU A 396 -16.24 10.04 -3.17
N GLU A 397 -16.23 11.31 -2.77
CA GLU A 397 -16.99 12.33 -3.46
C GLU A 397 -16.30 12.66 -4.79
N ILE A 398 -17.03 12.55 -5.90
CA ILE A 398 -16.48 12.71 -7.24
C ILE A 398 -17.30 13.66 -8.11
N LYS A 399 -16.61 14.28 -9.05
CA LYS A 399 -17.20 14.86 -10.25
C LYS A 399 -17.01 13.88 -11.41
N SER A 400 -18.10 13.30 -11.89
CA SER A 400 -18.11 12.45 -13.09
C SER A 400 -18.16 13.28 -14.36
N LEU A 401 -17.52 12.78 -15.42
CA LEU A 401 -17.48 13.37 -16.75
C LEU A 401 -17.73 12.26 -17.78
N PRO A 402 -18.43 12.55 -18.89
CA PRO A 402 -18.63 11.58 -19.97
C PRO A 402 -17.31 11.24 -20.69
N GLU A 403 -16.39 12.20 -20.77
CA GLU A 403 -15.07 12.05 -21.38
C GLU A 403 -14.05 13.00 -20.75
N LEU A 404 -12.77 12.71 -20.98
CA LEU A 404 -11.68 13.53 -20.48
C LEU A 404 -11.60 14.85 -21.28
N PRO A 405 -11.53 16.03 -20.63
CA PRO A 405 -11.42 17.29 -21.35
C PRO A 405 -10.17 17.37 -22.24
N ALA A 406 -10.35 17.82 -23.49
CA ALA A 406 -9.29 17.77 -24.52
C ALA A 406 -8.04 18.61 -24.18
N LYS A 407 -8.21 19.75 -23.52
CA LYS A 407 -7.14 20.74 -23.26
C LYS A 407 -6.67 20.73 -21.80
N LEU A 408 -6.24 19.58 -21.30
CA LEU A 408 -5.61 19.47 -19.99
C LEU A 408 -4.08 19.38 -20.10
N SER A 409 -3.37 20.00 -19.16
CA SER A 409 -1.94 19.72 -18.96
C SER A 409 -1.75 18.26 -18.53
N THR A 410 -0.54 17.71 -18.68
CA THR A 410 -0.24 16.34 -18.22
C THR A 410 -0.55 16.16 -16.74
N VAL A 411 -0.22 17.15 -15.90
CA VAL A 411 -0.52 17.11 -14.46
C VAL A 411 -2.02 17.10 -14.19
N GLU A 412 -2.81 17.93 -14.87
CA GLU A 412 -4.27 17.93 -14.70
C GLU A 412 -4.92 16.65 -15.23
N ARG A 413 -4.37 16.03 -16.28
CA ARG A 413 -4.83 14.70 -16.73
C ARG A 413 -4.67 13.64 -15.64
N ARG A 414 -3.54 13.65 -14.91
CA ARG A 414 -3.30 12.69 -13.80
C ARG A 414 -4.26 12.88 -12.63
N ARG A 415 -4.96 14.02 -12.52
CA ARG A 415 -6.00 14.27 -11.50
C ARG A 415 -7.37 13.70 -11.87
N HIS A 416 -7.51 13.16 -13.08
CA HIS A 416 -8.71 12.47 -13.52
C HIS A 416 -8.40 10.98 -13.65
N PHE A 417 -9.31 10.15 -13.16
CA PHE A 417 -9.32 8.73 -13.47
C PHE A 417 -10.13 8.53 -14.75
N ASP A 418 -9.58 7.78 -15.71
CA ASP A 418 -10.21 7.49 -17.00
C ASP A 418 -10.14 5.97 -17.23
N THR A 419 -11.29 5.31 -17.14
CA THR A 419 -11.39 3.85 -17.19
C THR A 419 -11.16 3.28 -18.60
N THR A 420 -11.05 4.14 -19.62
CA THR A 420 -10.73 3.72 -21.00
C THR A 420 -9.23 3.49 -21.21
N LYS A 421 -8.40 3.90 -20.24
CA LYS A 421 -6.94 3.75 -20.34
C LYS A 421 -6.51 2.34 -19.97
N PHE A 422 -5.35 1.96 -20.51
CA PHE A 422 -4.73 0.67 -20.27
C PHE A 422 -4.53 0.39 -18.77
N GLY A 423 -4.96 -0.78 -18.29
CA GLY A 423 -4.87 -1.18 -16.89
C GLY A 423 -5.90 -0.53 -15.96
N LYS A 424 -6.83 0.28 -16.48
CA LYS A 424 -7.78 1.10 -15.70
C LYS A 424 -9.23 0.71 -15.89
N SER A 425 -9.51 -0.43 -16.53
CA SER A 425 -10.88 -0.87 -16.73
C SER A 425 -11.63 -1.00 -15.40
N ALA A 426 -12.86 -0.49 -15.37
CA ALA A 426 -13.81 -0.65 -14.27
C ALA A 426 -14.80 -1.80 -14.51
N THR A 427 -14.53 -2.69 -15.47
CA THR A 427 -15.40 -3.83 -15.81
C THR A 427 -15.31 -4.96 -14.78
N GLY A 428 -16.22 -5.92 -14.86
CA GLY A 428 -16.18 -7.15 -14.07
C GLY A 428 -16.73 -6.97 -12.66
N HIS A 429 -16.73 -8.08 -11.90
CA HIS A 429 -17.45 -8.17 -10.64
C HIS A 429 -18.93 -7.74 -10.82
N ASP A 430 -19.59 -8.32 -11.82
CA ASP A 430 -20.96 -7.96 -12.22
C ASP A 430 -22.03 -8.77 -11.46
N TYR A 431 -21.61 -9.61 -10.51
CA TYR A 431 -22.50 -10.42 -9.66
C TYR A 431 -23.63 -9.64 -8.97
N PRO A 432 -23.45 -8.36 -8.55
CA PRO A 432 -24.56 -7.58 -7.98
C PRO A 432 -25.74 -7.34 -8.94
N ASN A 433 -25.60 -7.61 -10.24
CA ASN A 433 -26.71 -7.51 -11.20
C ASN A 433 -27.82 -8.55 -10.96
N ASP A 434 -27.53 -9.62 -10.22
CA ASP A 434 -28.52 -10.63 -9.83
C ASP A 434 -29.42 -10.14 -8.68
N LEU A 435 -29.06 -9.03 -8.03
CA LEU A 435 -29.81 -8.41 -6.94
C LEU A 435 -30.73 -7.30 -7.47
N ASN A 436 -31.91 -7.17 -6.86
CA ASN A 436 -32.76 -6.00 -7.09
C ASN A 436 -32.27 -4.78 -6.28
N GLU A 437 -32.81 -3.60 -6.57
CA GLU A 437 -32.37 -2.34 -5.94
C GLU A 437 -32.53 -2.33 -4.41
N ALA A 438 -33.59 -2.93 -3.86
CA ALA A 438 -33.78 -3.00 -2.41
C ALA A 438 -32.74 -3.92 -1.75
N GLU A 439 -32.36 -5.01 -2.42
CA GLU A 439 -31.31 -5.92 -1.96
C GLU A 439 -29.93 -5.26 -2.02
N LYS A 440 -29.60 -4.56 -3.13
CA LYS A 440 -28.37 -3.78 -3.25
C LYS A 440 -28.28 -2.72 -2.15
N GLN A 441 -29.36 -1.99 -1.88
CA GLN A 441 -29.40 -0.99 -0.81
C GLN A 441 -29.18 -1.63 0.57
N ALA A 442 -29.80 -2.79 0.84
CA ALA A 442 -29.60 -3.52 2.09
C ALA A 442 -28.15 -3.98 2.25
N VAL A 443 -27.55 -4.56 1.22
CA VAL A 443 -26.14 -4.96 1.22
C VAL A 443 -25.23 -3.75 1.44
N LEU A 444 -25.46 -2.62 0.76
CA LEU A 444 -24.70 -1.39 0.97
C LEU A 444 -24.74 -0.93 2.43
N GLU A 445 -25.91 -0.99 3.07
CA GLU A 445 -26.06 -0.65 4.49
C GLU A 445 -25.29 -1.61 5.39
N TYR A 446 -25.32 -2.92 5.10
CA TYR A 446 -24.53 -3.90 5.83
C TYR A 446 -23.03 -3.67 5.70
N LEU A 447 -22.53 -3.32 4.50
CA LEU A 447 -21.10 -3.03 4.30
C LEU A 447 -20.59 -1.84 5.13
N LYS A 448 -21.47 -0.94 5.61
CA LYS A 448 -21.11 0.13 6.56
C LYS A 448 -20.76 -0.42 7.94
N THR A 449 -21.23 -1.62 8.29
CA THR A 449 -21.00 -2.25 9.60
C THR A 449 -19.72 -3.07 9.68
N LEU A 450 -19.06 -3.30 8.52
CA LEU A 450 -17.88 -4.15 8.40
C LEU A 450 -16.57 -3.41 8.67
#